data_AF-A0A6I4TXA2-F1
#
_entry.id   AF-A0A6I4TXA2-F1
#
_cell.length_a   1.000
_cell.length_b   1.000
_cell.length_c   1.000
_cell.angle_alpha   90.00
_cell.angle_beta   90.00
_cell.angle_gamma   90.00
#
_symmetry.space_group_name_H-M   'P 1'
#
loop_
_entity.id
_entity.type
_entity.pdbx_description
1 polymer ?
#
loop_
_entity_poly.entity_id
_entity_poly.type
_entity_poly.pdbx_seq_one_letter_code
_entity_poly.pdbx_strand_id
1 'polypeptide(L)' 'MGLARIAIMGAIGFAGYKLVRKCVADKDECGISEVRDAGPDSMRNAPEEGWDNVDQASDESFPASDPPANY' A
#
# COMPACT_ATOMS: atom_id res chain seq x y z
N MET A 1 38.33 1.07 25.99
CA MET A 1 37.83 1.79 24.79
C MET A 1 36.99 0.94 23.83
N GLY A 2 37.17 -0.39 23.73
CA GLY A 2 36.46 -1.21 22.73
C GLY A 2 34.97 -1.48 23.02
N LEU A 3 34.61 -1.79 24.27
CA LEU A 3 33.24 -2.14 24.65
C LEU A 3 32.23 -1.01 24.43
N ALA A 4 32.61 0.23 24.78
CA ALA A 4 31.76 1.40 24.56
C ALA A 4 31.44 1.62 23.07
N ARG A 5 32.39 1.35 22.17
CA ARG A 5 32.17 1.48 20.71
C ARG A 5 31.19 0.43 20.18
N ILE A 6 31.30 -0.81 20.66
CA ILE A 6 30.37 -1.88 20.28
C ILE A 6 28.95 -1.56 20.77
N ALA A 7 28.82 -1.08 22.01
CA ALA A 7 27.52 -0.66 22.56
C ALA A 7 26.89 0.49 21.75
N ILE A 8 27.69 1.50 21.38
CA ILE A 8 27.23 2.63 20.56
C ILE A 8 26.79 2.15 19.17
N MET A 9 27.59 1.32 18.50
CA MET A 9 27.22 0.77 17.20
C MET A 9 25.94 -0.08 17.26
N GLY A 10 25.78 -0.89 18.31
CA GLY A 10 24.57 -1.66 18.54
C GLY A 10 23.33 -0.79 18.75
N ALA A 11 23.46 0.30 19.52
CA ALA A 11 22.38 1.25 19.75
C ALA A 11 21.95 1.98 18.47
N ILE A 12 22.91 2.41 17.64
CA ILE A 12 22.63 3.05 16.35
C ILE A 12 21.93 2.06 15.41
N GLY A 13 22.42 0.82 15.31
CA GLY A 13 21.80 -0.22 14.50
C GLY A 13 20.37 -0.55 14.94
N PHE A 14 20.14 -0.67 16.25
CA PHE A 14 18.81 -0.93 16.80
C PHE A 14 17.82 0.22 16.56
N ALA A 15 18.28 1.48 16.70
CA ALA A 15 17.47 2.64 16.39
C ALA A 15 17.09 2.67 14.90
N GLY A 16 18.05 2.44 13.99
CA GLY A 16 17.79 2.35 12.56
C GLY A 16 16.81 1.23 12.20
N TYR A 17 16.99 0.03 12.75
CA TYR A 17 16.07 -1.10 12.58
C TYR A 17 14.65 -0.75 13.03
N LYS A 18 14.50 -0.11 14.19
CA LYS A 18 13.19 0.26 14.74
C LYS A 18 12.47 1.28 13.86
N LEU A 19 13.21 2.20 13.21
CA LEU A 19 12.64 3.16 12.27
C LEU A 19 12.13 2.48 11.01
N VAL A 20 12.94 1.62 10.36
CA VAL A 20 12.51 0.88 9.16
C VAL A 20 11.31 -0.02 9.47
N ARG A 21 11.31 -0.69 10.63
CA ARG A 21 10.20 -1.56 11.02
C ARG A 21 8.90 -0.78 11.27
N LYS A 22 8.96 0.45 11.77
CA LYS A 22 7.77 1.30 11.92
C LYS A 22 7.15 1.60 10.57
N CYS A 23 7.94 2.03 9.59
CA CYS A 23 7.47 2.30 8.24
C CYS A 23 6.86 1.07 7.55
N VAL A 24 7.45 -0.12 7.74
CA VAL A 24 6.90 -1.37 7.16
C VAL A 24 5.62 -1.82 7.88
N ALA A 25 5.50 -1.54 9.17
CA ALA A 25 4.32 -1.90 9.96
C ALA A 25 3.16 -0.92 9.75
N ASP A 26 3.45 0.35 9.47
CA ASP A 26 2.50 1.43 9.28
C ASP A 26 2.52 1.88 7.81
N LYS A 27 1.63 1.28 7.01
CA LYS A 27 1.57 1.51 5.55
C LYS A 27 1.23 2.96 5.20
N ASP A 28 0.53 3.67 6.08
CA ASP A 28 0.15 5.07 5.90
C ASP A 28 1.37 6.02 5.98
N GLU A 29 2.34 5.74 6.87
CA GLU A 29 3.58 6.52 6.99
C GLU A 29 4.48 6.41 5.74
N CYS A 30 4.37 5.32 4.98
CA CYS A 30 5.11 5.10 3.73
C CYS A 30 4.46 5.74 2.49
N GLY A 31 3.30 6.37 2.62
CA GLY A 31 2.56 6.91 1.47
C GLY A 31 2.02 5.81 0.54
N ILE A 32 1.89 4.57 1.04
CA ILE A 32 1.24 3.47 0.33
C ILE A 32 -0.23 3.54 0.70
N SER A 33 -1.01 4.32 -0.05
CA SER A 33 -2.46 4.38 0.11
C SER A 33 -3.09 3.02 -0.21
N GLU A 34 -4.03 2.60 0.64
CA GLU A 34 -4.83 1.40 0.42
C GLU A 34 -5.62 1.52 -0.90
N VAL A 35 -5.50 0.52 -1.77
CA VAL A 35 -6.31 0.41 -2.97
C VAL A 35 -7.61 -0.28 -2.57
N ARG A 36 -8.76 0.36 -2.83
CA ARG A 36 -10.07 -0.24 -2.57
C ARG A 36 -10.32 -1.44 -3.46
N ASP A 37 -11.21 -2.34 -3.01
CA ASP A 37 -11.75 -3.38 -3.88
C ASP A 37 -12.51 -2.76 -5.08
N ALA A 38 -12.57 -3.50 -6.18
CA ALA A 38 -13.31 -3.09 -7.37
C ALA A 38 -14.83 -3.25 -7.18
N GLY A 39 -15.60 -2.51 -7.96
CA GLY A 39 -17.05 -2.61 -8.03
C GLY A 39 -17.80 -1.51 -7.26
N PRO A 40 -19.11 -1.38 -7.51
CA PRO A 40 -19.93 -0.26 -7.03
C PRO A 40 -20.12 -0.28 -5.51
N ASP A 41 -20.11 -1.45 -4.88
CA ASP A 41 -20.27 -1.60 -3.42
C ASP A 41 -19.05 -1.05 -2.64
N SER A 42 -17.90 -0.98 -3.31
CA SER A 42 -16.63 -0.51 -2.75
C SER A 42 -16.42 0.99 -3.00
N MET A 43 -17.33 1.64 -3.74
CA MET A 43 -17.26 3.07 -4.02
C MET A 43 -17.83 3.89 -2.85
N ARG A 44 -17.19 5.01 -2.56
CA ARG A 44 -17.67 5.96 -1.53
C ARG A 44 -19.08 6.49 -1.83
N ASN A 45 -19.34 6.76 -3.11
CA ASN A 45 -20.65 7.17 -3.60
C ASN A 45 -21.10 6.10 -4.58
N ALA A 46 -22.33 5.64 -4.43
CA ALA A 46 -22.93 4.75 -5.41
C ALA A 46 -22.99 5.47 -6.78
N PRO A 47 -22.74 4.75 -7.88
CA PRO A 47 -22.90 5.31 -9.22
C PRO A 47 -24.34 5.77 -9.43
N GLU A 48 -24.51 6.97 -9.99
CA GLU A 48 -25.84 7.53 -10.28
C GLU A 48 -26.51 6.82 -11.46
N GLU A 49 -25.69 6.34 -12.40
CA GLU A 49 -26.11 5.52 -13.54
C GLU A 49 -25.91 4.02 -13.24
N GLY A 50 -26.36 3.16 -14.16
CA GLY A 50 -26.10 1.72 -14.07
C GLY A 50 -24.61 1.42 -14.14
N TRP A 51 -24.21 0.28 -13.57
CA TRP A 51 -22.84 -0.22 -13.62
C TRP A 51 -22.75 -1.32 -14.67
N ASP A 52 -21.95 -1.12 -15.71
CA ASP A 52 -21.80 -2.09 -16.79
C ASP A 52 -20.47 -2.87 -16.75
N ASN A 53 -20.30 -3.77 -17.72
CA ASN A 53 -19.10 -4.61 -17.78
C ASN A 53 -17.84 -3.82 -18.17
N VAL A 54 -17.98 -2.70 -18.87
CA VAL A 54 -16.87 -1.81 -19.22
C VAL A 54 -16.41 -1.06 -17.98
N ASP A 55 -17.35 -0.57 -17.16
CA ASP A 55 -17.07 0.05 -15.86
C ASP A 55 -16.31 -0.91 -14.95
N GLN A 56 -16.82 -2.14 -14.80
CA GLN A 56 -16.19 -3.18 -13.98
C GLN A 56 -14.77 -3.50 -14.46
N ALA A 57 -14.62 -3.75 -15.75
CA ALA A 57 -13.33 -4.11 -16.35
C ALA A 57 -12.32 -2.96 -16.24
N SER A 58 -12.78 -1.71 -16.34
CA SER A 58 -11.93 -0.54 -16.12
C SER A 58 -11.52 -0.40 -14.66
N ASP A 59 -12.42 -0.66 -13.70
CA ASP A 59 -12.11 -0.55 -12.27
C ASP A 59 -11.10 -1.62 -11.81
N GLU A 60 -11.27 -2.86 -12.29
CA GLU A 60 -10.38 -3.99 -12.00
C GLU A 60 -8.98 -3.84 -12.58
N SER A 61 -8.80 -2.98 -13.59
CA SER A 61 -7.48 -2.73 -14.17
C SER A 61 -6.54 -1.96 -13.22
N PHE A 62 -7.07 -1.29 -12.20
CA PHE A 62 -6.25 -0.55 -11.24
C PHE A 62 -5.77 -1.42 -10.08
N PRO A 63 -4.50 -1.28 -9.63
CA PRO A 63 -3.47 -0.35 -10.09
C PRO A 63 -2.58 -0.91 -11.24
N ALA A 64 -2.79 -2.17 -11.65
CA ALA A 64 -1.89 -2.90 -12.56
C ALA A 64 -1.83 -2.32 -13.99
N SER A 65 -2.80 -1.51 -14.40
CA SER A 65 -2.91 -0.87 -15.73
C SER A 65 -2.95 -1.83 -16.92
N ASP A 66 -3.22 -3.12 -16.68
CA ASP A 66 -3.35 -4.12 -17.74
C ASP A 66 -4.77 -4.05 -18.37
N PRO A 67 -4.89 -4.15 -19.71
CA PRO A 67 -6.20 -4.19 -20.35
C PRO A 67 -6.96 -5.47 -20.00
N PRO A 68 -8.31 -5.40 -19.88
CA PRO A 68 -9.13 -6.55 -19.54
C PRO A 68 -9.01 -7.65 -20.61
N ALA A 69 -8.74 -8.89 -20.17
CA ALA A 69 -8.55 -10.04 -21.05
C ALA A 69 -9.87 -10.78 -21.33
N ASN A 70 -10.89 -10.05 -21.78
CA ASN A 70 -12.22 -10.58 -22.07
C ASN A 70 -12.39 -10.81 -23.59
N TYR A 71 -11.80 -11.89 -24.13
CA TYR A 71 -11.88 -12.27 -25.55
C TYR A 71 -12.63 -13.60 -25.75
#